data_AF-A0A1Q3JGS8-F1
#
_entry.id   AF-A0A1Q3JGS8-F1
#
_cell.length_a   1.000
_cell.length_b   1.000
_cell.length_c   1.000
_cell.angle_alpha   90.00
_cell.angle_beta   90.00
_cell.angle_gamma   90.00
#
_symmetry.space_group_name_H-M   'P 1'
#
loop_
_entity.id
_entity.type
_entity.pdbx_description
1 polymer ?
#
loop_
_entity_poly.entity_id
_entity_poly.type
_entity_poly.pdbx_seq_one_letter_code
_entity_poly.pdbx_strand_id
1 'polypeptide(L)' 'MKTGCSICGKPVDPAFRPFCSKRCADVDLQRWLVGGYTLSGDDRSGELDDDHSPHAPPSDDE' A
#
# COMPACT_ATOMS: atom_id res chain seq x y z
N MET A 1 17.88 10.36 -0.15
CA MET A 1 16.77 10.60 -1.12
C MET A 1 17.18 10.05 -2.47
N LYS A 2 16.45 9.06 -3.01
CA LYS A 2 16.77 8.50 -4.34
C LYS A 2 16.38 9.52 -5.41
N THR A 3 17.35 9.95 -6.21
CA THR A 3 17.20 10.99 -7.26
C THR A 3 17.05 10.41 -8.67
N GLY A 4 16.98 9.09 -8.81
CA GLY A 4 16.79 8.39 -10.08
C GLY A 4 15.43 7.68 -10.19
N CYS A 5 15.10 7.24 -11.39
CA CYS A 5 13.86 6.49 -11.66
C CYS A 5 13.72 5.28 -10.73
N SER A 6 12.58 5.15 -10.05
CA SER A 6 12.30 4.04 -9.12
C SER A 6 12.28 2.64 -9.76
N ILE A 7 12.14 2.58 -11.09
CA ILE A 7 12.04 1.32 -11.85
C ILE A 7 13.40 0.84 -12.37
N CYS A 8 14.27 1.74 -12.83
CA CYS A 8 15.53 1.36 -13.49
C CYS A 8 16.77 2.18 -13.09
N GLY A 9 16.63 3.17 -12.21
CA GLY A 9 17.73 3.99 -11.69
C GLY A 9 18.28 5.08 -12.62
N LYS A 10 17.82 5.16 -13.88
CA LYS A 10 18.23 6.20 -14.83
C LYS A 10 17.82 7.61 -14.37
N PRO A 11 18.50 8.67 -14.86
CA PRO A 11 18.07 10.05 -14.63
C PRO A 11 16.60 10.25 -14.99
N VAL A 12 15.88 10.95 -14.12
CA VAL A 12 14.46 11.26 -14.31
C VAL A 12 14.31 12.27 -15.44
N ASP A 13 13.37 12.01 -16.34
CA ASP A 13 12.99 12.95 -17.39
C ASP A 13 11.91 13.89 -16.85
N PRO A 14 12.06 15.23 -16.97
CA PRO A 14 11.04 16.20 -16.55
C PRO A 14 9.63 15.93 -17.08
N ALA A 15 9.49 15.37 -18.29
CA ALA A 15 8.20 15.04 -18.89
C ALA A 15 7.56 13.78 -18.27
N PHE A 16 8.35 12.91 -17.63
CA PHE A 16 7.91 11.61 -17.13
C PHE A 16 8.08 11.43 -15.62
N ARG A 17 8.29 12.51 -14.84
CA ARG A 17 8.51 12.41 -13.39
C ARG A 17 7.41 11.58 -12.71
N PRO A 18 7.75 10.66 -11.79
CA PRO A 18 9.09 10.39 -11.20
C PRO A 18 9.97 9.40 -11.99
N PHE A 19 9.65 9.11 -13.25
CA PHE A 19 10.31 8.09 -14.07
C PHE A 19 11.20 8.68 -15.17
N CYS A 20 11.99 7.83 -15.82
CA CYS A 20 12.83 8.24 -16.95
C CYS A 20 12.11 8.15 -18.31
N SER A 21 10.94 7.50 -18.40
CA SER A 21 10.19 7.32 -19.65
C SER A 21 8.78 6.77 -19.41
N LYS A 22 7.91 6.87 -20.43
CA LYS A 22 6.59 6.21 -20.46
C LYS A 22 6.68 4.72 -20.12
N ARG A 23 7.68 4.01 -20.67
CA ARG A 23 7.84 2.56 -20.43
C ARG A 23 8.00 2.23 -18.95
N CYS A 24 8.76 3.04 -18.19
CA CYS A 24 8.91 2.83 -16.76
C CYS A 24 7.63 3.15 -15.98
N ALA A 25 6.88 4.18 -16.37
CA ALA A 25 5.57 4.46 -15.78
C ALA A 25 4.58 3.31 -16.01
N ASP A 26 4.56 2.72 -17.21
CA ASP A 26 3.70 1.57 -17.53
C ASP A 26 4.09 0.32 -16.71
N VAL A 27 5.39 0.09 -16.46
CA VAL A 27 5.87 -1.01 -15.60
C VAL A 27 5.43 -0.81 -14.15
N ASP A 28 5.55 0.41 -13.64
CA ASP A 28 5.07 0.74 -12.30
C ASP A 28 3.58 0.46 -12.18
N LEU A 29 2.78 0.95 -13.13
CA LEU A 29 1.34 0.69 -13.19
C LEU A 29 1.02 -0.80 -13.21
N GLN A 30 1.75 -1.61 -13.99
CA GLN A 30 1.54 -3.06 -13.98
C GLN A 30 1.80 -3.66 -12.59
N ARG A 31 2.86 -3.21 -11.87
CA ARG A 31 3.14 -3.68 -10.50
C ARG A 31 1.98 -3.35 -9.55
N TRP A 32 1.36 -2.18 -9.69
CA TRP A 32 0.14 -1.83 -8.96
C TRP A 32 -1.01 -2.77 -9.27
N LEU A 33 -1.29 -2.99 -10.56
CA LEU A 33 -2.43 -3.81 -11.00
C LEU A 33 -2.33 -5.28 -10.57
N VAL A 34 -1.11 -5.81 -10.39
CA VAL A 34 -0.89 -7.19 -9.94
C VAL A 34 -0.66 -7.33 -8.43
N GLY A 35 -0.81 -6.25 -7.65
CA GLY A 35 -0.58 -6.27 -6.21
C GLY A 35 0.88 -6.49 -5.81
N GLY A 36 1.84 -6.07 -6.65
CA GLY A 36 3.27 -6.25 -6.42
C GLY A 36 3.88 -5.33 -5.36
N TYR A 37 3.08 -4.46 -4.74
CA TYR A 37 3.48 -3.62 -3.62
C TYR A 37 2.92 -4.18 -2.31
N THR A 38 3.82 -4.70 -1.46
CA THR A 38 3.49 -5.21 -0.13
C THR A 38 4.00 -4.24 0.93
N LEU A 39 3.15 -3.88 1.88
CA LEU A 39 3.60 -3.23 3.11
C LEU A 39 4.14 -4.32 4.05
N SER A 40 5.36 -4.17 4.56
CA SER A 40 5.80 -5.01 5.66
C SER A 40 4.90 -4.71 6.86
N GLY A 41 4.09 -5.68 7.27
CA GLY A 41 3.40 -5.62 8.55
C GLY A 41 4.44 -5.64 9.65
N ASP A 42 4.42 -4.63 10.50
CA ASP A 42 5.05 -4.71 11.81
C ASP A 42 4.21 -5.71 12.61
N ASP A 43 4.82 -6.80 13.04
CA ASP A 43 4.22 -7.87 13.83
C ASP A 43 3.88 -7.45 15.28
N ARG A 44 3.75 -6.14 15.53
CA ARG A 44 3.06 -5.65 16.72
C ARG A 44 1.57 -5.91 16.55
N SER A 45 1.18 -7.14 16.90
CA SER A 45 -0.05 -7.38 17.65
C SER A 45 -0.29 -6.21 18.61
N GLY A 46 -1.27 -5.40 18.26
CA GLY A 46 -1.56 -4.15 18.92
C GLY A 46 -2.89 -3.66 18.40
N GLU A 47 -3.93 -4.41 18.74
CA GLU A 47 -5.33 -4.00 18.81
C GLU A 47 -5.78 -3.05 17.69
N LEU A 48 -6.21 -3.62 16.57
CA LEU A 48 -7.19 -2.93 15.74
C LEU A 48 -8.53 -3.05 16.49
N ASP A 49 -8.85 -2.05 17.30
CA ASP A 49 -10.19 -1.88 17.90
C ASP A 49 -11.14 -1.52 16.75
N ASP A 50 -11.67 -2.56 16.09
CA ASP A 50 -12.83 -2.50 15.21
C ASP A 50 -13.53 -3.87 15.28
N ASP A 51 -13.95 -4.25 16.49
CA ASP A 51 -14.90 -5.35 16.71
C ASP A 51 -16.32 -4.79 16.84
N HIS A 52 -17.03 -4.91 15.73
CA HIS A 52 -18.39 -5.42 15.65
C HIS A 52 -18.99 -6.06 16.95
N SER A 53 -19.43 -5.21 17.88
CA SER A 53 -20.52 -5.34 18.86
C SER A 53 -21.11 -6.75 19.15
N PRO A 54 -20.95 -7.32 20.36
CA PRO A 54 -21.89 -8.30 20.89
C PRO A 54 -22.99 -7.55 21.64
N HIS A 55 -24.13 -7.38 20.96
CA HIS A 55 -25.41 -7.11 21.61
C HIS A 55 -25.61 -8.17 22.71
N ALA A 56 -25.45 -7.78 23.99
CA ALA A 56 -25.79 -8.66 25.09
C ALA A 56 -27.28 -9.02 24.96
N PRO A 57 -27.67 -10.30 25.04
CA PRO A 57 -29.09 -10.65 25.16
C PRO A 57 -29.62 -10.05 26.48
N PRO A 58 -30.90 -9.63 26.52
CA PRO A 58 -31.46 -9.08 27.75
C PRO A 58 -31.38 -10.12 28.87
N SER A 59 -30.94 -9.68 30.04
CA SER A 59 -31.00 -10.46 31.27
C SER A 59 -32.46 -10.68 31.65
N ASP A 60 -32.91 -11.93 31.56
CA ASP A 60 -34.10 -12.42 32.25
C ASP A 60 -33.77 -12.49 33.75
N ASP A 61 -34.28 -11.53 34.52
CA ASP A 61 -34.53 -11.65 35.96
C ASP A 61 -36.06 -11.74 36.16
N GLU A 62 -36.47 -12.67 37.01
CA GLU A 62 -37.80 -13.23 37.30
C GLU A 62 -38.99 -12.25 37.45
#